data_AF-A0A9E1VLR6-F1
#
_entry.id   AF-A0A9E1VLR6-F1
#
_cell.length_a   1.000
_cell.length_b   1.000
_cell.length_c   1.000
_cell.angle_alpha   90.00
_cell.angle_beta   90.00
_cell.angle_gamma   90.00
#
_symmetry.space_group_name_H-M   'P 1'
#
loop_
_entity.id
_entity.type
_entity.pdbx_description
1 polymer ?
#
loop_
_entity_poly.entity_id
_entity_poly.type
_entity_poly.pdbx_seq_one_letter_code
_entity_poly.pdbx_strand_id
1 'polypeptide(L)'
;MSLDFFSDYANRLNSILSNADWHVVSDLSKDLLACWNKGGRVFICGNGGSAGNAIHLANDFIYGVAKEGRIGIKATSLNDNMSIMTCFANDIGYEGVFSKQLAVLGSQGDILITLSGSGNSSNIISVINQAKEQEIISYAIVGYDGGQCKKIADKVIHFDVNDMQISEDTQLIVGHMLMQWLYKNQNEV
;
A
#
# COMPACT_ATOMS: atom_id res chain seq x y z
N MET A 1 27.91 18.85 12.32
CA MET A 1 28.08 17.89 11.21
C MET A 1 27.08 16.73 11.26
N SER A 2 26.97 15.95 12.36
CA SER A 2 25.95 14.88 12.45
C SER A 2 24.54 15.39 12.74
N LEU A 3 24.37 16.36 13.66
CA LEU A 3 23.08 16.98 13.96
C LEU A 3 22.45 17.66 12.74
N ASP A 4 23.27 18.31 11.91
CA ASP A 4 22.81 19.01 10.70
C ASP A 4 22.19 18.03 9.68
N PHE A 5 22.72 16.80 9.57
CA PHE A 5 22.17 15.78 8.68
C PHE A 5 20.79 15.30 9.11
N PHE A 6 20.60 15.01 10.41
CA PHE A 6 19.29 14.54 10.91
C PHE A 6 18.23 15.63 10.81
N SER A 7 18.59 16.88 11.10
CA SER A 7 17.68 18.02 10.92
C SER A 7 17.34 18.25 9.44
N ASP A 8 18.29 18.09 8.52
CA ASP A 8 18.03 18.19 7.07
C ASP A 8 17.07 17.10 6.60
N TYR A 9 17.28 15.84 7.00
CA TYR A 9 16.36 14.74 6.69
C TYR A 9 14.93 15.06 7.16
N ALA A 10 14.78 15.46 8.42
CA ALA A 10 13.48 15.82 8.99
C ALA A 10 12.82 17.00 8.25
N ASN A 11 13.60 18.03 7.89
CA ASN A 11 13.10 19.18 7.13
C ASN A 11 12.64 18.78 5.73
N ARG A 12 13.38 17.91 5.04
CA ARG A 12 13.02 17.38 3.71
C ARG A 12 11.71 16.59 3.77
N LEU A 13 11.60 15.65 4.71
CA LEU A 13 10.36 14.89 4.93
C LEU A 13 9.18 15.81 5.24
N ASN A 14 9.35 16.77 6.15
CA ASN A 14 8.31 17.72 6.50
C ASN A 14 7.86 18.58 5.30
N SER A 15 8.81 19.02 4.47
CA SER A 15 8.51 19.77 3.24
C SER A 15 7.68 18.95 2.26
N ILE A 16 8.01 17.66 2.10
CA ILE A 16 7.25 16.75 1.22
C ILE A 16 5.82 16.58 1.73
N LEU A 17 5.64 16.31 3.02
CA LEU A 17 4.31 16.14 3.61
C LEU A 17 3.48 17.43 3.56
N SER A 18 4.10 18.59 3.76
CA SER A 18 3.39 19.89 3.74
C SER A 18 2.84 20.24 2.36
N ASN A 19 3.46 19.73 1.28
CA ASN A 19 3.07 20.02 -0.10
C ASN A 19 2.34 18.86 -0.79
N ALA A 20 2.11 17.75 -0.09
CA ALA A 20 1.46 16.58 -0.66
C ALA A 20 -0.03 16.82 -0.96
N ASP A 21 -0.52 16.18 -2.03
CA ASP A 21 -1.96 16.15 -2.33
C ASP A 21 -2.66 15.06 -1.51
N TRP A 22 -3.38 15.50 -0.49
CA TRP A 22 -4.11 14.60 0.43
C TRP A 22 -5.49 14.16 -0.09
N HIS A 23 -5.96 14.66 -1.24
CA HIS A 23 -7.27 14.28 -1.78
C HIS A 23 -7.32 12.79 -2.12
N VAL A 24 -6.27 12.26 -2.76
CA VAL A 24 -6.21 10.84 -3.13
C VAL A 24 -6.15 9.94 -1.89
N VAL A 25 -5.49 10.39 -0.81
CA VAL A 25 -5.51 9.68 0.48
C VAL A 25 -6.90 9.70 1.11
N SER A 26 -7.63 10.82 0.99
CA SER A 26 -9.04 10.90 1.42
C SER A 26 -9.95 9.99 0.59
N ASP A 27 -9.71 9.87 -0.70
CA ASP A 27 -10.47 8.95 -1.55
C ASP A 27 -10.18 7.49 -1.19
N LEU A 28 -8.91 7.15 -0.95
CA LEU A 28 -8.52 5.83 -0.45
C LEU A 28 -9.20 5.50 0.88
N SER A 29 -9.27 6.46 1.81
CA SER A 29 -9.90 6.23 3.11
C SER A 29 -11.40 5.90 2.97
N LYS A 30 -12.11 6.60 2.08
CA LYS A 30 -13.53 6.35 1.78
C LYS A 30 -13.75 5.03 1.06
N ASP A 31 -12.91 4.70 0.09
CA ASP A 31 -12.99 3.44 -0.65
C ASP A 31 -12.68 2.25 0.26
N LEU A 32 -11.70 2.37 1.16
CA LEU A 32 -11.41 1.35 2.19
C LEU A 32 -12.60 1.14 3.12
N LEU A 33 -13.25 2.22 3.58
CA LEU A 33 -14.45 2.11 4.41
C LEU A 33 -15.61 1.45 3.66
N ALA A 34 -15.80 1.78 2.38
CA ALA A 34 -16.80 1.14 1.54
C ALA A 34 -16.51 -0.35 1.29
N CYS A 35 -15.25 -0.70 1.02
CA CYS A 35 -14.77 -2.08 0.89
C CYS A 35 -15.05 -2.87 2.17
N TRP A 36 -14.71 -2.29 3.33
CA TRP A 36 -14.96 -2.90 4.64
C TRP A 36 -16.44 -3.15 4.89
N ASN A 37 -17.30 -2.14 4.70
CA ASN A 37 -18.75 -2.27 4.92
C ASN A 37 -19.41 -3.32 4.01
N LYS A 38 -18.83 -3.59 2.84
CA LYS A 38 -19.28 -4.63 1.90
C LYS A 38 -18.66 -6.01 2.19
N GLY A 39 -17.78 -6.11 3.19
CA GLY A 39 -17.09 -7.35 3.54
C GLY A 39 -15.96 -7.74 2.59
N GLY A 40 -15.50 -6.82 1.75
CA GLY A 40 -14.38 -6.99 0.83
C GLY A 40 -13.04 -7.04 1.55
N ARG A 41 -11.98 -7.32 0.78
CA ARG A 41 -10.61 -7.50 1.25
C ARG A 41 -9.67 -6.43 0.67
N VAL A 42 -8.67 -6.10 1.48
CA VAL A 42 -7.57 -5.21 1.10
C VAL A 42 -6.30 -6.03 0.98
N PHE A 43 -5.65 -5.97 -0.19
CA PHE A 43 -4.35 -6.57 -0.42
C PHE A 43 -3.28 -5.49 -0.41
N ILE A 44 -2.17 -5.74 0.28
CA ILE A 44 -1.03 -4.81 0.32
C ILE A 44 0.22 -5.57 -0.13
N CYS A 45 1.07 -4.94 -0.94
CA CYS A 45 2.35 -5.55 -1.33
C CYS A 45 3.43 -4.53 -1.63
N GLY A 46 4.69 -4.95 -1.49
CA GLY A 46 5.87 -4.15 -1.77
C GLY A 46 7.14 -5.00 -1.80
N ASN A 47 8.28 -4.37 -2.10
CA ASN A 47 9.61 -5.02 -2.08
C ASN A 47 10.50 -4.37 -1.01
N GLY A 48 11.38 -5.12 -0.35
CA GLY A 48 12.34 -4.55 0.61
C GLY A 48 11.66 -3.90 1.82
N GLY A 49 12.02 -2.65 2.15
CA GLY A 49 11.37 -1.92 3.26
C GLY A 49 9.88 -1.71 3.02
N SER A 50 9.46 -1.50 1.77
CA SER A 50 8.04 -1.51 1.39
C SER A 50 7.33 -2.84 1.67
N ALA A 51 8.03 -3.99 1.63
CA ALA A 51 7.44 -5.26 2.07
C ALA A 51 7.20 -5.28 3.58
N GLY A 52 8.14 -4.76 4.36
CA GLY A 52 7.99 -4.59 5.81
C GLY A 52 6.80 -3.69 6.15
N ASN A 53 6.66 -2.56 5.45
CA ASN A 53 5.51 -1.68 5.57
C ASN A 53 4.21 -2.40 5.19
N ALA A 54 4.17 -3.19 4.10
CA ALA A 54 2.97 -3.92 3.69
C ALA A 54 2.47 -4.90 4.77
N ILE A 55 3.39 -5.67 5.36
CA ILE A 55 3.09 -6.61 6.46
C ILE A 55 2.57 -5.86 7.68
N HIS A 56 3.26 -4.79 8.08
CA HIS A 56 2.88 -3.99 9.23
C HIS A 56 1.52 -3.30 9.05
N LEU A 57 1.26 -2.71 7.89
CA LEU A 57 -0.02 -2.06 7.60
C LEU A 57 -1.18 -3.06 7.51
N ALA A 58 -0.94 -4.28 7.03
CA ALA A 58 -1.95 -5.33 7.08
C ALA A 58 -2.34 -5.67 8.53
N ASN A 59 -1.38 -5.74 9.45
CA ASN A 59 -1.64 -5.88 10.89
C ASN A 59 -2.45 -4.69 11.43
N ASP A 60 -2.06 -3.46 11.11
CA ASP A 60 -2.75 -2.26 11.59
C ASP A 60 -4.19 -2.15 11.09
N PHE A 61 -4.44 -2.64 9.88
CA PHE A 61 -5.79 -2.71 9.31
C PHE A 61 -6.64 -3.82 9.96
N ILE A 62 -6.04 -4.96 10.36
CA ILE A 62 -6.79 -6.02 11.06
C ILE A 62 -7.06 -5.64 12.52
N TYR A 63 -6.02 -5.19 13.23
CA TYR A 63 -6.05 -4.98 14.68
C TYR A 63 -6.13 -3.50 15.06
N GLY A 64 -5.33 -2.63 14.44
CA GLY A 64 -5.26 -1.21 14.80
C GLY A 64 -6.59 -0.46 14.61
N VAL A 65 -7.38 -0.81 13.59
CA VAL A 65 -8.73 -0.25 13.40
C VAL A 65 -9.79 -0.90 14.32
N ALA A 66 -9.51 -2.11 14.83
CA ALA A 66 -10.42 -2.87 15.67
C ALA A 66 -10.26 -2.44 17.14
N LYS A 67 -11.34 -1.97 17.77
CA LYS A 67 -11.35 -1.66 19.21
C LYS A 67 -12.71 -1.92 19.81
N GLU A 68 -12.73 -2.18 21.13
CA GLU A 68 -13.97 -2.23 21.93
C GLU A 68 -15.01 -3.22 21.37
N GLY A 69 -14.56 -4.42 20.99
CA GLY A 69 -15.44 -5.50 20.49
C GLY A 69 -15.75 -5.47 19.00
N ARG A 70 -15.15 -4.55 18.23
CA ARG A 70 -15.33 -4.43 16.77
C ARG A 70 -14.40 -5.37 15.98
N ILE A 71 -14.80 -5.69 14.75
CA ILE A 71 -14.05 -6.54 13.82
C ILE A 71 -13.35 -5.65 12.80
N GLY A 72 -12.02 -5.73 12.67
CA GLY A 72 -11.25 -4.94 11.71
C GLY A 72 -11.49 -5.30 10.25
N ILE A 73 -10.85 -4.56 9.33
CA ILE A 73 -10.96 -4.82 7.90
C ILE A 73 -10.19 -6.09 7.53
N LYS A 74 -10.70 -6.85 6.56
CA LYS A 74 -9.98 -8.01 6.02
C LYS A 74 -8.79 -7.49 5.22
N ALA A 75 -7.60 -7.43 5.83
CA ALA A 75 -6.37 -7.07 5.13
C ALA A 75 -5.45 -8.29 4.98
N THR A 76 -4.67 -8.33 3.90
CA THR A 76 -3.68 -9.37 3.65
C THR A 76 -2.46 -8.77 2.98
N SER A 77 -1.28 -8.96 3.56
CA SER A 77 -0.05 -8.66 2.86
C SER A 77 0.31 -9.83 1.95
N LEU A 78 0.52 -9.57 0.66
CA LEU A 78 0.98 -10.62 -0.28
C LEU A 78 2.44 -11.02 -0.02
N ASN A 79 3.09 -10.40 0.96
CA ASN A 79 4.45 -10.73 1.41
C ASN A 79 4.49 -11.76 2.56
N ASP A 80 3.36 -12.07 3.21
CA ASP A 80 3.34 -12.81 4.49
C ASP A 80 3.80 -14.27 4.37
N ASN A 81 3.36 -14.97 3.31
CA ASN A 81 3.61 -16.40 3.18
C ASN A 81 4.93 -16.65 2.43
N MET A 82 6.01 -16.84 3.18
CA MET A 82 7.32 -17.11 2.60
C MET A 82 7.38 -18.38 1.74
N SER A 83 6.57 -19.40 2.04
CA SER A 83 6.49 -20.61 1.20
C SER A 83 5.89 -20.31 -0.17
N ILE A 84 4.91 -19.41 -0.26
CA ILE A 84 4.34 -18.96 -1.54
C ILE A 84 5.35 -18.10 -2.28
N MET A 85 5.97 -17.14 -1.58
CA MET A 85 6.94 -16.22 -2.17
C MET A 85 8.11 -16.97 -2.83
N THR A 86 8.70 -17.96 -2.14
CA THR A 86 9.81 -18.73 -2.70
C THR A 86 9.38 -19.71 -3.78
N CYS A 87 8.23 -20.37 -3.63
CA CYS A 87 7.68 -21.26 -4.66
C CYS A 87 7.41 -20.50 -5.96
N PHE A 88 6.70 -19.38 -5.91
CA PHE A 88 6.38 -18.62 -7.12
C PHE A 88 7.61 -17.97 -7.73
N ALA A 89 8.53 -17.46 -6.90
CA ALA A 89 9.79 -16.92 -7.41
C ALA A 89 10.60 -17.98 -8.18
N ASN A 90 10.60 -19.23 -7.70
CA ASN A 90 11.30 -20.35 -8.35
C ASN A 90 10.59 -20.84 -9.62
N ASP A 91 9.28 -21.05 -9.55
CA ASP A 91 8.54 -21.79 -10.56
C ASP A 91 8.02 -20.91 -11.70
N ILE A 92 7.69 -19.65 -11.43
CA ILE A 92 7.09 -18.71 -12.40
C ILE A 92 7.83 -17.38 -12.51
N GLY A 93 8.94 -17.22 -11.77
CA GLY A 93 9.73 -15.99 -11.75
C GLY A 93 9.22 -14.95 -10.74
N TYR A 94 10.15 -14.12 -10.25
CA TYR A 94 9.85 -13.14 -9.20
C TYR A 94 8.81 -12.08 -9.63
N GLU A 95 8.68 -11.82 -10.92
CA GLU A 95 7.66 -10.92 -11.49
C GLU A 95 6.21 -11.37 -11.28
N GLY A 96 5.97 -12.68 -11.06
CA GLY A 96 4.64 -13.25 -10.87
C GLY A 96 4.20 -13.40 -9.41
N VAL A 97 5.08 -13.10 -8.44
CA VAL A 97 4.87 -13.51 -7.03
C VAL A 97 3.62 -12.88 -6.40
N PHE A 98 3.27 -11.65 -6.76
CA PHE A 98 2.10 -10.97 -6.22
C PHE A 98 0.86 -11.16 -7.10
N SER A 99 1.00 -11.05 -8.42
CA SER A 99 -0.13 -11.22 -9.35
C SER A 99 -0.73 -12.62 -9.25
N LYS A 100 0.09 -13.67 -9.11
CA LYS A 100 -0.44 -15.03 -8.99
C LYS A 100 -1.23 -15.24 -7.70
N GLN A 101 -0.84 -14.60 -6.61
CA GLN A 101 -1.61 -14.61 -5.36
C GLN A 101 -2.92 -13.85 -5.51
N LEU A 102 -2.87 -12.63 -6.08
CA LEU A 102 -4.06 -11.82 -6.29
C LEU A 102 -5.09 -12.50 -7.20
N ALA A 103 -4.63 -13.15 -8.28
CA ALA A 103 -5.47 -13.90 -9.20
C ALA A 103 -6.30 -15.01 -8.52
N VAL A 104 -5.80 -15.57 -7.41
CA VAL A 104 -6.48 -16.64 -6.66
C VAL A 104 -7.29 -16.09 -5.49
N LEU A 105 -6.76 -15.09 -4.79
CA LEU A 105 -7.32 -14.61 -3.53
C LEU A 105 -8.30 -13.44 -3.70
N GLY A 106 -8.10 -12.63 -4.74
CA GLY A 106 -8.82 -11.38 -4.97
C GLY A 106 -10.12 -11.57 -5.75
N SER A 107 -11.04 -10.64 -5.56
CA SER A 107 -12.34 -10.60 -6.23
C SER A 107 -12.79 -9.17 -6.49
N GLN A 108 -13.69 -8.98 -7.44
CA GLN A 108 -14.29 -7.67 -7.74
C GLN A 108 -14.80 -7.00 -6.46
N GLY A 109 -14.47 -5.72 -6.28
CA GLY A 109 -14.83 -4.95 -5.08
C GLY A 109 -13.78 -4.99 -3.96
N ASP A 110 -12.75 -5.82 -4.08
CA ASP A 110 -11.54 -5.73 -3.26
C ASP A 110 -10.68 -4.52 -3.66
N ILE A 111 -9.71 -4.18 -2.81
CA ILE A 111 -8.74 -3.11 -3.05
C ILE A 111 -7.32 -3.67 -3.03
N LEU A 112 -6.50 -3.26 -3.99
CA LEU A 112 -5.05 -3.48 -3.99
C LEU A 112 -4.33 -2.18 -3.65
N ILE A 113 -3.41 -2.22 -2.68
CA ILE A 113 -2.48 -1.14 -2.36
C ILE A 113 -1.06 -1.63 -2.66
N THR A 114 -0.38 -1.00 -3.61
CA THR A 114 1.02 -1.29 -3.92
C THR A 114 1.95 -0.23 -3.37
N LEU A 115 3.01 -0.66 -2.70
CA LEU A 115 4.07 0.18 -2.15
C LEU A 115 5.33 0.01 -2.99
N SER A 116 5.72 1.06 -3.74
CA SER A 116 6.90 1.00 -4.61
C SER A 116 7.57 2.35 -4.72
N GLY A 117 8.77 2.49 -4.16
CA GLY A 117 9.51 3.75 -4.24
C GLY A 117 9.69 4.24 -5.68
N SER A 118 10.26 3.41 -6.56
CA SER A 118 10.49 3.78 -7.97
C SER A 118 9.28 3.64 -8.88
N GLY A 119 8.24 2.90 -8.48
CA GLY A 119 7.10 2.57 -9.34
C GLY A 119 7.44 1.72 -10.58
N ASN A 120 8.63 1.11 -10.64
CA ASN A 120 9.12 0.38 -11.82
C ASN A 120 9.39 -1.11 -11.60
N SER A 121 9.13 -1.64 -10.39
CA SER A 121 9.32 -3.07 -10.12
C SER A 121 8.36 -3.92 -10.95
N SER A 122 8.89 -4.89 -11.70
CA SER A 122 8.09 -5.74 -12.60
C SER A 122 6.99 -6.51 -11.87
N ASN A 123 7.25 -6.99 -10.66
CA ASN A 123 6.27 -7.68 -9.84
C ASN A 123 5.13 -6.78 -9.34
N ILE A 124 5.39 -5.49 -9.12
CA ILE A 124 4.37 -4.50 -8.77
C ILE A 124 3.52 -4.15 -10.00
N ILE A 125 4.16 -3.92 -11.14
CA ILE A 125 3.47 -3.69 -12.42
C ILE A 125 2.55 -4.87 -12.77
N SER A 126 3.05 -6.09 -12.61
CA SER A 126 2.34 -7.35 -12.85
C SER A 126 1.07 -7.46 -12.01
N VAL A 127 1.13 -7.16 -10.70
CA VAL A 127 -0.05 -7.26 -9.82
C VAL A 127 -1.07 -6.13 -10.05
N ILE A 128 -0.64 -4.94 -10.47
CA ILE A 128 -1.58 -3.87 -10.86
C ILE A 128 -2.35 -4.28 -12.13
N ASN A 129 -1.67 -4.86 -13.12
CA ASN A 129 -2.35 -5.38 -14.32
C ASN A 129 -3.33 -6.51 -13.95
N GLN A 130 -2.94 -7.41 -13.04
CA GLN A 130 -3.83 -8.46 -12.57
C GLN A 130 -5.07 -7.91 -11.86
N ALA A 131 -4.92 -6.86 -11.04
CA ALA A 131 -6.04 -6.20 -10.37
C ALA A 131 -7.04 -5.65 -11.39
N LYS A 132 -6.53 -5.01 -12.45
CA LYS A 132 -7.35 -4.50 -13.55
C LYS A 132 -8.15 -5.60 -14.26
N GLU A 133 -7.55 -6.77 -14.50
CA GLU A 133 -8.24 -7.92 -15.10
C GLU A 133 -9.39 -8.46 -14.22
N GLN A 134 -9.27 -8.31 -12.90
CA GLN A 134 -10.26 -8.81 -11.92
C GLN A 134 -11.21 -7.71 -11.41
N GLU A 135 -11.16 -6.50 -11.98
CA GLU A 135 -11.93 -5.34 -11.53
C GLU A 135 -11.71 -5.01 -10.03
N ILE A 136 -10.48 -5.20 -9.57
CA ILE A 136 -9.98 -4.82 -8.24
C ILE A 136 -9.41 -3.41 -8.36
N ILE A 137 -9.87 -2.48 -7.51
CA ILE A 137 -9.40 -1.10 -7.54
C ILE A 137 -7.96 -1.05 -7.02
N SER A 138 -7.06 -0.47 -7.80
CA SER A 138 -5.64 -0.36 -7.48
C SER A 138 -5.23 1.05 -7.04
N TYR A 139 -4.51 1.12 -5.92
CA TYR A 139 -3.84 2.31 -5.41
C TYR A 139 -2.34 2.09 -5.38
N ALA A 140 -1.57 2.98 -6.01
CA ALA A 140 -0.12 2.95 -5.95
C ALA A 140 0.43 4.10 -5.09
N ILE A 141 1.19 3.77 -4.04
CA ILE A 141 1.96 4.73 -3.26
C ILE A 141 3.40 4.70 -3.76
N VAL A 142 3.81 5.79 -4.40
CA VAL A 142 5.07 5.86 -5.14
C VAL A 142 5.88 7.11 -4.82
N GLY A 143 7.21 6.97 -4.92
CA GLY A 143 8.18 8.06 -4.84
C GLY A 143 8.71 8.45 -6.22
N TYR A 144 9.87 9.11 -6.27
CA TYR A 144 10.63 9.42 -7.48
C TYR A 144 9.75 10.07 -8.57
N ASP A 145 9.82 9.61 -9.82
CA ASP A 145 8.94 10.06 -10.91
C ASP A 145 7.61 9.28 -10.98
N GLY A 146 7.42 8.32 -10.07
CA GLY A 146 6.27 7.41 -10.00
C GLY A 146 6.32 6.23 -10.98
N GLY A 147 7.31 6.19 -11.87
CA GLY A 147 7.56 5.10 -12.80
C GLY A 147 6.35 4.68 -13.65
N GLN A 148 6.33 3.39 -14.00
CA GLN A 148 5.23 2.80 -14.74
C GLN A 148 3.94 2.72 -13.91
N CYS A 149 4.04 2.49 -12.59
CA CYS A 149 2.89 2.39 -11.69
C CYS A 149 1.98 3.62 -11.78
N LYS A 150 2.56 4.83 -11.87
CA LYS A 150 1.81 6.09 -12.01
C LYS A 150 0.92 6.15 -13.26
N LYS A 151 1.22 5.35 -14.28
CA LYS A 151 0.46 5.33 -15.55
C LYS A 151 -0.63 4.25 -15.59
N ILE A 152 -0.49 3.19 -14.79
CA ILE A 152 -1.31 1.99 -14.92
C ILE A 152 -2.23 1.72 -13.72
N ALA A 153 -1.92 2.25 -12.53
CA ALA A 153 -2.79 2.15 -11.37
C ALA A 153 -4.02 3.05 -11.54
N ASP A 154 -5.15 2.64 -10.97
CA ASP A 154 -6.40 3.42 -11.05
C ASP A 154 -6.26 4.76 -10.31
N LYS A 155 -5.58 4.74 -9.16
CA LYS A 155 -5.32 5.92 -8.33
C LYS A 155 -3.89 5.90 -7.82
N VAL A 156 -3.27 7.08 -7.74
CA VAL A 156 -1.84 7.21 -7.42
C VAL A 156 -1.64 8.25 -6.32
N ILE A 157 -0.98 7.85 -5.24
CA ILE A 157 -0.49 8.73 -4.19
C ILE A 157 1.01 8.90 -4.44
N HIS A 158 1.38 9.99 -5.11
CA HIS A 158 2.76 10.24 -5.55
C HIS A 158 3.42 11.31 -4.69
N PHE A 159 4.59 10.96 -4.13
CA PHE A 159 5.50 11.91 -3.50
C PHE A 159 6.69 12.13 -4.43
N ASP A 160 6.87 13.35 -4.93
CA ASP A 160 8.01 13.70 -5.79
C ASP A 160 9.29 13.84 -4.95
N VAL A 161 9.87 12.68 -4.63
CA VAL A 161 11.08 12.56 -3.80
C VAL A 161 12.05 11.55 -4.40
N ASN A 162 13.27 12.01 -4.68
CA ASN A 162 14.37 11.18 -5.16
C ASN A 162 15.20 10.62 -3.97
N ASP A 163 14.53 9.91 -3.07
CA ASP A 163 15.11 9.34 -1.85
C ASP A 163 14.29 8.12 -1.42
N MET A 164 14.94 6.96 -1.33
CA MET A 164 14.23 5.70 -1.03
C MET A 164 13.71 5.67 0.40
N GLN A 165 14.49 6.15 1.37
CA GLN A 165 14.11 6.12 2.78
C GLN A 165 12.91 7.04 3.04
N ILE A 166 12.93 8.27 2.49
CA ILE A 166 11.77 9.16 2.60
C ILE A 166 10.57 8.60 1.83
N SER A 167 10.79 7.93 0.68
CA SER A 167 9.70 7.28 -0.03
C SER A 167 9.06 6.15 0.82
N GLU A 168 9.84 5.37 1.55
CA GLU A 168 9.33 4.34 2.48
C GLU A 168 8.64 4.97 3.70
N ASP A 169 9.15 6.08 4.23
CA ASP A 169 8.50 6.83 5.32
C ASP A 169 7.10 7.30 4.92
N THR A 170 6.95 7.88 3.72
CA THR A 170 5.65 8.37 3.24
C THR A 170 4.61 7.25 3.09
N GLN A 171 5.03 6.05 2.69
CA GLN A 171 4.15 4.88 2.62
C GLN A 171 3.57 4.53 4.00
N LEU A 172 4.44 4.48 5.01
CA LEU A 172 4.03 4.16 6.37
C LEU A 172 3.16 5.27 6.97
N ILE A 173 3.52 6.54 6.76
CA ILE A 173 2.75 7.69 7.22
C ILE A 173 1.33 7.69 6.63
N VAL A 174 1.19 7.46 5.32
CA VAL A 174 -0.13 7.33 4.68
C VAL A 174 -0.91 6.17 5.30
N GLY A 175 -0.28 5.01 5.49
CA GLY A 175 -0.92 3.86 6.14
C GLY A 175 -1.43 4.17 7.56
N HIS A 176 -0.64 4.86 8.38
CA HIS A 176 -1.06 5.31 9.71
C HIS A 176 -2.21 6.33 9.66
N MET A 177 -2.19 7.27 8.71
CA MET A 177 -3.30 8.21 8.51
C MET A 177 -4.60 7.46 8.18
N LEU A 178 -4.53 6.48 7.27
CA LEU A 178 -5.67 5.66 6.88
C LEU A 178 -6.20 4.85 8.07
N MET A 179 -5.33 4.18 8.82
CA MET A 179 -5.71 3.43 10.02
C MET A 179 -6.44 4.33 11.03
N GLN A 180 -5.87 5.48 11.38
CA GLN A 180 -6.50 6.41 12.32
C GLN A 180 -7.82 6.98 11.81
N TRP A 181 -7.90 7.27 10.51
CA TRP A 181 -9.12 7.78 9.89
C TRP A 181 -10.22 6.71 9.90
N LEU A 182 -9.91 5.47 9.50
CA LEU A 182 -10.83 4.34 9.53
C LEU A 182 -11.31 4.06 10.95
N TYR A 183 -10.41 4.09 11.93
CA TYR A 183 -10.76 3.92 13.34
C TYR A 183 -11.82 4.94 13.80
N LYS A 184 -11.71 6.20 13.37
CA LYS A 184 -12.65 7.29 13.71
C LYS A 184 -13.96 7.27 12.92
N ASN A 185 -13.99 6.64 11.74
CA ASN A 185 -15.11 6.73 10.79
C ASN A 185 -15.78 5.38 10.49
N GLN A 186 -15.34 4.29 11.12
CA GLN A 186 -16.08 3.04 11.09
C GLN A 186 -17.47 3.27 11.68
N ASN A 187 -18.50 2.87 10.93
CA ASN A 187 -19.85 2.76 11.48
C ASN A 187 -19.86 1.61 12.51
N GLU A 188 -20.92 1.50 13.31
CA GLU A 188 -21.16 0.30 14.12
C GLU A 188 -21.38 -0.91 13.18
N VAL A 189 -20.29 -1.52 12.69
CA VAL A 189 -20.26 -2.79 11.95
C VAL A 189 -20.24 -3.93 12.95
#